data_AF-A0A815ZQX6-F1
#
_entry.id   AF-A0A815ZQX6-F1
#
_cell.length_a   1.000
_cell.length_b   1.000
_cell.length_c   1.000
_cell.angle_alpha   90.00
_cell.angle_beta   90.00
_cell.angle_gamma   90.00
#
_symmetry.space_group_name_H-M   'P 1'
#
loop_
_entity.id
_entity.type
_entity.pdbx_description
1 polymer ?
#
loop_
_entity_poly.entity_id
_entity_poly.type
_entity_poly.pdbx_seq_one_letter_code
_entity_poly.pdbx_strand_id
1 'polypeptide(L)'
;MADKFIRQLTHNTETFERNWSSTFDRLNDFFIDCENENVDVQDYRIKALDALVDYILADSPTEKKETHDAKSVFVTRVVLLCEPDPQPSLVDLVRILRRILDSPNVFNGWYLTFIESIYHQFNLGTYLSEKPSTDLIASILKSFEKQSFLKETSDTECESRWRDFLVTYMFSSLGSISNKLTGEETMLAMRPAFQQLFQRAIRMCSKSNIWLEIGESLQKSLPSLFNCFDNPADVLVIIECSDVLLSQDFIRSLSSSYKKNVNQVKTNFSHILKIIERLVLANRIGDARNIIDDTIDVHFKTAVDISTLLQMFIRLCPQLNVDYRNEFCDQIIFPLSINLASEKCNKKLAPLLFDFALVILDLNVIKAPKCALELLEKKEYYPWKELAPKFAHLIRSCAAYDIIDSEDHFADINYL
;
A
#
# COMPACT_ATOMS: atom_id res chain seq x y z
N MET A 1 -28.24 -21.53 33.36
CA MET A 1 -29.12 -22.47 32.62
C MET A 1 -29.17 -22.08 31.14
N ALA A 2 -29.44 -20.80 30.82
CA ALA A 2 -29.42 -20.26 29.46
C ALA A 2 -28.06 -20.40 28.71
N ASP A 3 -26.91 -20.15 29.36
CA ASP A 3 -25.58 -20.34 28.71
C ASP A 3 -25.36 -21.79 28.24
N LYS A 4 -25.76 -22.77 29.06
CA LYS A 4 -25.72 -24.19 28.65
C LYS A 4 -26.70 -24.50 27.52
N PHE A 5 -27.86 -23.84 27.51
CA PHE A 5 -28.87 -24.01 26.46
C PHE A 5 -28.36 -23.45 25.12
N ILE A 6 -27.84 -22.23 25.10
CA ILE A 6 -27.28 -21.59 23.91
C ILE A 6 -26.09 -22.41 23.37
N ARG A 7 -25.18 -22.89 24.23
CA ARG A 7 -24.06 -23.76 23.80
C ARG A 7 -24.52 -25.15 23.31
N GLN A 8 -25.57 -25.72 23.90
CA GLN A 8 -26.12 -27.00 23.46
C GLN A 8 -26.79 -26.91 22.10
N LEU A 9 -27.41 -25.77 21.81
CA LEU A 9 -28.01 -25.48 20.51
C LEU A 9 -26.94 -25.40 19.41
N THR A 10 -25.72 -25.01 19.72
CA THR A 10 -24.68 -24.78 18.71
C THR A 10 -23.61 -25.89 18.61
N HIS A 11 -23.36 -26.72 19.63
CA HIS A 11 -22.23 -27.69 19.61
C HIS A 11 -22.48 -29.07 18.97
N ASN A 12 -23.71 -29.43 18.58
CA ASN A 12 -23.98 -30.72 17.93
C ASN A 12 -24.15 -30.54 16.42
N THR A 13 -23.04 -30.45 15.68
CA THR A 13 -22.96 -30.13 14.25
C THR A 13 -23.92 -30.98 13.38
N GLU A 14 -23.92 -32.31 13.53
CA GLU A 14 -24.79 -33.20 12.74
C GLU A 14 -26.30 -33.02 13.05
N THR A 15 -26.64 -32.74 14.31
CA THR A 15 -28.05 -32.55 14.72
C THR A 15 -28.52 -31.13 14.40
N PHE A 16 -27.61 -30.17 14.42
CA PHE A 16 -27.87 -28.76 14.17
C PHE A 16 -28.20 -28.49 12.70
N GLU A 17 -27.45 -29.08 11.75
CA GLU A 17 -27.70 -28.89 10.31
C GLU A 17 -29.12 -29.27 9.89
N ARG A 18 -29.71 -30.28 10.55
CA ARG A 18 -31.08 -30.74 10.28
C ARG A 18 -32.15 -29.92 10.99
N ASN A 19 -31.78 -29.12 11.99
CA ASN A 19 -32.71 -28.48 12.93
C ASN A 19 -32.40 -27.01 13.21
N TRP A 20 -31.56 -26.35 12.41
CA TRP A 20 -31.12 -24.98 12.66
C TRP A 20 -32.28 -23.98 12.71
N SER A 21 -33.34 -24.20 11.92
CA SER A 21 -34.55 -23.37 11.92
C SER A 21 -35.27 -23.45 13.26
N SER A 22 -35.52 -24.66 13.77
CA SER A 22 -36.12 -24.86 15.10
C SER A 22 -35.24 -24.32 16.23
N THR A 23 -33.92 -24.34 16.04
CA THR A 23 -32.97 -23.77 16.99
C THR A 23 -33.07 -22.24 17.03
N PHE A 24 -33.19 -21.63 15.85
CA PHE A 24 -33.44 -20.20 15.72
C PHE A 24 -34.78 -19.79 16.35
N ASP A 25 -35.87 -20.51 16.05
CA ASP A 25 -37.20 -20.21 16.60
C ASP A 25 -37.18 -20.24 18.13
N ARG A 26 -36.55 -21.27 18.73
CA ARG A 26 -36.41 -21.38 20.19
C ARG A 26 -35.55 -20.28 20.80
N LEU A 27 -34.54 -19.80 20.09
CA LEU A 27 -33.71 -18.68 20.55
C LEU A 27 -34.50 -17.36 20.51
N ASN A 28 -35.31 -17.18 19.47
CA ASN A 28 -36.20 -16.01 19.34
C ASN A 28 -37.25 -15.98 20.44
N ASP A 29 -37.94 -17.10 20.70
CA ASP A 29 -38.91 -17.23 21.78
C ASP A 29 -38.27 -16.92 23.14
N PHE A 30 -37.05 -17.43 23.38
CA PHE A 30 -36.29 -17.15 24.60
C PHE A 30 -35.99 -15.65 24.78
N PHE A 31 -35.61 -14.92 23.73
CA PHE A 31 -35.36 -13.48 23.84
C PHE A 31 -36.64 -12.70 24.10
N ILE A 32 -37.75 -13.06 23.44
CA ILE A 32 -39.07 -12.47 23.70
C ILE A 32 -39.48 -12.67 25.16
N ASP A 33 -39.29 -13.88 25.70
CA ASP A 33 -39.59 -14.17 27.10
C ASP A 33 -38.70 -13.34 28.06
N CYS A 34 -37.40 -13.22 27.77
CA CYS A 34 -36.50 -12.41 28.58
C CYS A 34 -36.87 -10.91 28.58
N GLU A 35 -37.29 -10.38 27.42
CA GLU A 35 -37.78 -9.00 27.29
C GLU A 35 -39.06 -8.79 28.09
N ASN A 36 -40.00 -9.74 28.03
CA ASN A 36 -41.25 -9.70 28.79
C ASN A 36 -41.02 -9.79 30.30
N GLU A 37 -39.99 -10.52 30.74
CA GLU A 37 -39.66 -10.72 32.15
C GLU A 37 -38.74 -9.62 32.74
N ASN A 38 -38.39 -8.58 31.98
CA ASN A 38 -37.42 -7.52 32.36
C ASN A 38 -36.06 -8.06 32.84
N VAL A 39 -35.61 -9.18 32.27
CA VAL A 39 -34.27 -9.72 32.57
C VAL A 39 -33.23 -8.95 31.74
N ASP A 40 -31.97 -8.96 32.15
CA ASP A 40 -30.86 -8.38 31.37
C ASP A 40 -30.65 -9.14 30.04
N VAL A 41 -31.39 -8.71 29.01
CA VAL A 41 -31.38 -9.31 27.66
C VAL A 41 -30.03 -9.10 26.98
N GLN A 42 -29.30 -8.04 27.33
CA GLN A 42 -28.01 -7.71 26.72
C GLN A 42 -26.96 -8.79 26.98
N ASP A 43 -26.84 -9.26 28.23
CA ASP A 43 -25.93 -10.35 28.60
C ASP A 43 -26.25 -11.66 27.85
N TYR A 44 -27.53 -11.95 27.61
CA TYR A 44 -27.93 -13.12 26.83
C TYR A 44 -27.62 -12.98 25.34
N ARG A 45 -27.76 -11.78 24.76
CA ARG A 45 -27.34 -11.49 23.38
C ARG A 45 -25.84 -11.69 23.22
N ILE A 46 -25.03 -11.21 24.17
CA ILE A 46 -23.57 -11.42 24.17
C ILE A 46 -23.24 -12.93 24.22
N LYS A 47 -23.90 -13.69 25.10
CA LYS A 47 -23.72 -15.15 25.20
C LYS A 47 -24.13 -15.89 23.93
N ALA A 48 -25.20 -15.46 23.26
CA ALA A 48 -25.63 -16.02 21.99
C ALA A 48 -24.58 -15.82 20.89
N LEU A 49 -24.03 -14.61 20.79
CA LEU A 49 -22.95 -14.31 19.86
C LEU A 49 -21.66 -15.09 20.19
N ASP A 50 -21.30 -15.23 21.48
CA ASP A 50 -20.13 -16.02 21.89
C ASP A 50 -20.26 -17.51 21.56
N ALA A 51 -21.44 -18.08 21.77
CA ALA A 51 -21.71 -19.48 21.43
C ALA A 51 -21.80 -19.71 19.92
N LEU A 52 -22.23 -18.69 19.16
CA LEU A 52 -22.16 -18.72 17.71
C LEU A 52 -20.70 -18.72 17.23
N VAL A 53 -19.83 -17.90 17.84
CA VAL A 53 -18.39 -17.94 17.57
C VAL A 53 -17.78 -19.31 17.91
N ASP A 54 -18.14 -19.91 19.05
CA ASP A 54 -17.67 -21.26 19.42
C ASP A 54 -18.03 -22.30 18.37
N TYR A 55 -19.25 -22.22 17.82
CA TYR A 55 -19.71 -23.11 16.77
C TYR A 55 -18.96 -22.93 15.46
N ILE A 56 -18.75 -21.68 15.04
CA ILE A 56 -17.97 -21.34 13.84
C ILE A 56 -16.54 -21.88 13.96
N LEU A 57 -15.92 -21.74 15.14
CA LEU A 57 -14.54 -22.17 15.37
C LEU A 57 -14.39 -23.69 15.58
N ALA A 58 -15.43 -24.38 16.02
CA ALA A 58 -15.43 -25.84 16.20
C ALA A 58 -15.60 -26.62 14.89
N ASP A 59 -15.96 -25.95 13.79
CA ASP A 59 -16.29 -26.56 12.51
C ASP A 59 -15.07 -27.16 11.78
N SER A 60 -15.23 -28.34 11.18
CA SER A 60 -14.15 -29.07 10.49
C SER A 60 -14.05 -28.63 9.02
N PRO A 61 -12.84 -28.42 8.46
CA PRO A 61 -12.63 -27.94 7.08
C PRO A 61 -13.03 -28.93 5.96
N THR A 62 -13.76 -30.01 6.26
CA THR A 62 -14.06 -31.13 5.34
C THR A 62 -15.51 -31.20 4.87
N GLU A 63 -16.33 -30.18 5.13
CA GLU A 63 -17.76 -30.24 4.87
C GLU A 63 -18.20 -29.82 3.46
N LYS A 64 -19.41 -30.21 3.08
CA LYS A 64 -19.97 -30.04 1.73
C LYS A 64 -20.49 -28.60 1.51
N LYS A 65 -20.59 -28.18 0.25
CA LYS A 65 -21.06 -26.83 -0.13
C LYS A 65 -22.48 -26.51 0.37
N GLU A 66 -23.42 -27.45 0.30
CA GLU A 66 -24.82 -27.26 0.72
C GLU A 66 -24.97 -26.97 2.23
N THR A 67 -24.07 -27.51 3.05
CA THR A 67 -24.01 -27.24 4.49
C THR A 67 -23.48 -25.82 4.78
N HIS A 68 -22.71 -25.20 3.89
CA HIS A 68 -22.25 -23.82 4.06
C HIS A 68 -23.37 -22.78 3.91
N ASP A 69 -24.32 -22.99 2.99
CA ASP A 69 -25.40 -22.03 2.73
C ASP A 69 -26.38 -21.94 3.91
N ALA A 70 -26.80 -23.09 4.44
CA ALA A 70 -27.70 -23.15 5.60
C ALA A 70 -27.06 -22.53 6.86
N LYS A 71 -25.77 -22.78 7.07
CA LYS A 71 -25.01 -22.23 8.21
C LYS A 71 -24.80 -20.72 8.07
N SER A 72 -24.58 -20.22 6.84
CA SER A 72 -24.52 -18.78 6.55
C SER A 72 -25.85 -18.07 6.86
N VAL A 73 -27.00 -18.64 6.46
CA VAL A 73 -28.33 -18.10 6.78
C VAL A 73 -28.55 -18.05 8.29
N PHE A 74 -28.19 -19.12 9.01
CA PHE A 74 -28.31 -19.15 10.46
C PHE A 74 -27.49 -18.05 11.15
N VAL A 75 -26.23 -17.87 10.74
CA VAL A 75 -25.36 -16.81 11.27
C VAL A 75 -26.01 -15.44 11.12
N THR A 76 -26.42 -15.08 9.90
CA THR A 76 -27.03 -13.77 9.64
C THR A 76 -28.28 -13.57 10.48
N ARG A 77 -29.10 -14.61 10.63
CA ARG A 77 -30.32 -14.56 11.44
C ARG A 77 -30.07 -14.40 12.94
N VAL A 78 -29.12 -15.13 13.51
CA VAL A 78 -28.79 -14.99 14.94
C VAL A 78 -28.17 -13.62 15.23
N VAL A 79 -27.31 -13.13 14.34
CA VAL A 79 -26.75 -11.77 14.44
C VAL A 79 -27.85 -10.71 14.42
N LEU A 80 -28.83 -10.85 13.51
CA LEU A 80 -29.99 -9.97 13.44
C LEU A 80 -30.84 -10.00 14.73
N LEU A 81 -31.04 -11.17 15.35
CA LEU A 81 -31.75 -11.26 16.64
C LEU A 81 -31.05 -10.56 17.79
N CYS A 82 -29.74 -10.35 17.70
CA CYS A 82 -28.94 -9.74 18.76
C CYS A 82 -28.78 -8.23 18.60
N GLU A 83 -29.31 -7.63 17.53
CA GLU A 83 -29.22 -6.19 17.24
C GLU A 83 -30.21 -5.29 17.97
N PRO A 84 -31.48 -5.68 18.21
CA PRO A 84 -32.45 -4.80 18.84
C PRO A 84 -31.99 -4.28 20.22
N ASP A 85 -32.59 -3.18 20.68
CA ASP A 85 -32.25 -2.61 21.97
C ASP A 85 -32.73 -3.49 23.15
N PRO A 86 -31.95 -3.64 24.24
CA PRO A 86 -30.58 -3.15 24.42
C PRO A 86 -29.56 -3.95 23.59
N GLN A 87 -28.77 -3.24 22.76
CA GLN A 87 -27.71 -3.84 21.96
C GLN A 87 -26.44 -4.15 22.78
N PRO A 88 -25.63 -5.18 22.41
CA PRO A 88 -24.30 -5.40 22.97
C PRO A 88 -23.41 -4.14 22.91
N SER A 89 -22.51 -3.99 23.89
CA SER A 89 -21.61 -2.84 23.91
C SER A 89 -20.58 -2.91 22.78
N LEU A 90 -20.01 -1.75 22.38
CA LEU A 90 -18.95 -1.69 21.38
C LEU A 90 -17.73 -2.56 21.78
N VAL A 91 -17.40 -2.63 23.06
CA VAL A 91 -16.30 -3.46 23.58
C VAL A 91 -16.61 -4.95 23.37
N ASP A 92 -17.84 -5.38 23.62
CA ASP A 92 -18.26 -6.76 23.44
C ASP A 92 -18.26 -7.16 21.97
N LEU A 93 -18.80 -6.31 21.09
CA LEU A 93 -18.81 -6.54 19.65
C LEU A 93 -17.40 -6.68 19.08
N VAL A 94 -16.48 -5.81 19.48
CA VAL A 94 -15.08 -5.88 19.07
C VAL A 94 -14.40 -7.14 19.62
N ARG A 95 -14.66 -7.50 20.88
CA ARG A 95 -14.15 -8.75 21.47
C ARG A 95 -14.61 -9.97 20.66
N ILE A 96 -15.91 -10.05 20.36
CA ILE A 96 -16.53 -11.13 19.58
C ILE A 96 -15.92 -11.20 18.18
N LEU A 97 -15.85 -10.07 17.48
CA LEU A 97 -15.27 -9.99 16.13
C LEU A 97 -13.82 -10.50 16.12
N ARG A 98 -13.02 -10.09 17.09
CA ARG A 98 -11.61 -10.47 17.20
C ARG A 98 -11.40 -11.95 17.43
N ARG A 99 -12.32 -12.65 18.11
CA ARG A 99 -12.22 -14.11 18.29
C ARG A 99 -12.19 -14.87 16.96
N ILE A 100 -12.90 -14.38 15.94
CA ILE A 100 -12.85 -14.93 14.59
C ILE A 100 -11.64 -14.39 13.82
N LEU A 101 -11.37 -13.08 13.87
CA LEU A 101 -10.24 -12.46 13.15
C LEU A 101 -8.86 -12.97 13.59
N ASP A 102 -8.70 -13.36 14.86
CA ASP A 102 -7.46 -13.91 15.39
C ASP A 102 -7.30 -15.43 15.08
N SER A 103 -8.29 -16.05 14.42
CA SER A 103 -8.23 -17.48 14.05
C SER A 103 -7.25 -17.74 12.90
N PRO A 104 -6.47 -18.85 12.93
CA PRO A 104 -5.56 -19.23 11.84
C PRO A 104 -6.27 -19.52 10.51
N ASN A 105 -7.57 -19.82 10.53
CA ASN A 105 -8.38 -20.15 9.34
C ASN A 105 -9.43 -19.06 9.03
N VAL A 106 -9.10 -17.79 9.28
CA VAL A 106 -10.01 -16.65 9.04
C VAL A 106 -10.54 -16.57 7.60
N PHE A 107 -9.87 -17.23 6.67
CA PHE A 107 -10.20 -17.27 5.25
C PHE A 107 -11.30 -18.26 4.87
N ASN A 108 -11.89 -18.94 5.84
CA ASN A 108 -13.11 -19.69 5.60
C ASN A 108 -14.22 -18.70 5.18
N GLY A 109 -14.88 -18.94 4.04
CA GLY A 109 -15.94 -18.07 3.53
C GLY A 109 -17.11 -17.88 4.51
N TRP A 110 -17.32 -18.85 5.40
CA TRP A 110 -18.24 -18.70 6.53
C TRP A 110 -17.73 -17.64 7.52
N TYR A 111 -16.47 -17.71 7.94
CA TYR A 111 -15.94 -16.79 8.97
C TYR A 111 -16.09 -15.35 8.49
N LEU A 112 -15.89 -15.12 7.18
CA LEU A 112 -16.20 -13.86 6.54
C LEU A 112 -17.68 -13.49 6.60
N THR A 113 -18.62 -14.40 6.32
CA THR A 113 -20.06 -14.15 6.49
C THR A 113 -20.42 -13.69 7.91
N PHE A 114 -19.81 -14.28 8.95
CA PHE A 114 -20.01 -13.82 10.33
C PHE A 114 -19.44 -12.43 10.56
N ILE A 115 -18.21 -12.20 10.11
CA ILE A 115 -17.53 -10.90 10.21
C ILE A 115 -18.36 -9.81 9.54
N GLU A 116 -18.78 -10.03 8.29
CA GLU A 116 -19.64 -9.12 7.53
C GLU A 116 -20.97 -8.88 8.25
N SER A 117 -21.63 -9.95 8.72
CA SER A 117 -22.90 -9.84 9.42
C SER A 117 -22.79 -8.98 10.68
N ILE A 118 -21.78 -9.21 11.54
CA ILE A 118 -21.54 -8.38 12.72
C ILE A 118 -21.22 -6.94 12.33
N TYR A 119 -20.34 -6.76 11.35
CA TYR A 119 -19.88 -5.43 10.95
C TYR A 119 -21.02 -4.56 10.39
N HIS A 120 -21.86 -5.14 9.54
CA HIS A 120 -22.98 -4.44 8.92
C HIS A 120 -24.18 -4.29 9.85
N GLN A 121 -24.59 -5.37 10.52
CA GLN A 121 -25.81 -5.34 11.33
C GLN A 121 -25.70 -4.35 12.49
N PHE A 122 -24.53 -4.27 13.14
CA PHE A 122 -24.29 -3.33 14.23
C PHE A 122 -23.73 -1.98 13.78
N ASN A 123 -23.65 -1.72 12.46
CA ASN A 123 -23.00 -0.53 11.90
C ASN A 123 -21.63 -0.25 12.53
N LEU A 124 -20.83 -1.29 12.75
CA LEU A 124 -19.67 -1.27 13.62
C LEU A 124 -18.64 -0.23 13.18
N GLY A 125 -18.44 -0.06 11.87
CA GLY A 125 -17.55 0.96 11.31
C GLY A 125 -17.96 2.39 11.68
N THR A 126 -19.26 2.70 11.64
CA THR A 126 -19.80 4.00 12.07
C THR A 126 -19.62 4.14 13.58
N TYR A 127 -19.95 3.10 14.35
CA TYR A 127 -19.87 3.14 15.80
C TYR A 127 -18.44 3.37 16.32
N LEU A 128 -17.45 2.72 15.69
CA LEU A 128 -16.02 2.94 15.94
C LEU A 128 -15.56 4.35 15.55
N SER A 129 -16.21 4.99 14.57
CA SER A 129 -15.85 6.32 14.07
C SER A 129 -16.47 7.48 14.84
N GLU A 130 -17.63 7.28 15.46
CA GLU A 130 -18.36 8.31 16.20
C GLU A 130 -17.93 8.41 17.67
N LYS A 131 -17.34 7.36 18.22
CA LYS A 131 -16.74 7.35 19.57
C LYS A 131 -15.22 7.19 19.42
N PRO A 132 -14.37 8.00 20.07
CA PRO A 132 -12.91 7.90 19.97
C PRO A 132 -12.41 6.59 20.62
N SER A 133 -12.53 5.49 19.87
CA SER A 133 -12.31 4.11 20.31
C SER A 133 -10.97 3.59 19.79
N THR A 134 -9.93 4.41 19.93
CA THR A 134 -8.61 4.18 19.32
C THR A 134 -8.02 2.83 19.71
N ASP A 135 -8.20 2.42 20.96
CA ASP A 135 -7.71 1.13 21.48
C ASP A 135 -8.43 -0.06 20.83
N LEU A 136 -9.74 0.07 20.62
CA LEU A 136 -10.55 -0.96 19.98
C LEU A 136 -10.20 -1.10 18.50
N ILE A 137 -10.04 0.03 17.79
CA ILE A 137 -9.57 0.05 16.40
C ILE A 137 -8.18 -0.59 16.30
N ALA A 138 -7.23 -0.17 17.13
CA ALA A 138 -5.89 -0.74 17.17
C ALA A 138 -5.93 -2.26 17.42
N SER A 139 -6.85 -2.73 18.27
CA SER A 139 -7.02 -4.17 18.54
C SER A 139 -7.55 -4.96 17.33
N ILE A 140 -8.45 -4.38 16.53
CA ILE A 140 -8.93 -4.96 15.28
C ILE A 140 -7.78 -5.01 14.27
N LEU A 141 -7.11 -3.88 14.04
CA LEU A 141 -5.99 -3.78 13.09
C LEU A 141 -4.88 -4.78 13.41
N LYS A 142 -4.55 -4.95 14.70
CA LYS A 142 -3.57 -5.94 15.17
C LYS A 142 -3.93 -7.38 14.82
N SER A 143 -5.22 -7.69 14.69
CA SER A 143 -5.67 -9.03 14.30
C SER A 143 -5.24 -9.36 12.86
N PHE A 144 -5.14 -8.35 11.97
CA PHE A 144 -4.68 -8.52 10.59
C PHE A 144 -3.17 -8.70 10.45
N GLU A 145 -2.36 -8.27 11.43
CA GLU A 145 -0.90 -8.40 11.36
C GLU A 145 -0.44 -9.87 11.31
N LYS A 146 -1.16 -10.73 12.02
CA LYS A 146 -0.88 -12.18 12.10
C LYS A 146 -1.39 -12.94 10.89
N GLN A 147 -2.27 -12.31 10.11
CA GLN A 147 -2.85 -12.93 8.95
C GLN A 147 -1.83 -12.88 7.80
N SER A 148 -1.58 -14.03 7.19
CA SER A 148 -1.10 -14.07 5.82
C SER A 148 -2.35 -14.16 4.97
N PHE A 149 -2.84 -13.07 4.35
CA PHE A 149 -3.88 -13.22 3.31
C PHE A 149 -3.33 -14.20 2.27
N LEU A 150 -3.82 -15.42 2.42
CA LEU A 150 -3.85 -16.59 1.57
C LEU A 150 -2.52 -17.26 1.19
N LYS A 151 -2.48 -18.57 1.49
CA LYS A 151 -1.71 -19.57 0.73
C LYS A 151 -2.39 -19.74 -0.63
N GLU A 152 -1.64 -20.14 -1.66
CA GLU A 152 -2.06 -20.33 -3.07
C GLU A 152 -3.29 -21.25 -3.33
N THR A 153 -3.96 -21.76 -2.30
CA THR A 153 -5.08 -22.71 -2.39
C THR A 153 -6.45 -22.11 -2.06
N SER A 154 -6.56 -20.79 -1.97
CA SER A 154 -7.80 -20.11 -1.59
C SER A 154 -8.82 -20.05 -2.73
N ASP A 155 -10.08 -20.28 -2.39
CA ASP A 155 -11.20 -20.08 -3.30
C ASP A 155 -11.25 -18.62 -3.76
N THR A 156 -11.20 -18.40 -5.08
CA THR A 156 -11.25 -17.08 -5.73
C THR A 156 -12.49 -16.27 -5.33
N GLU A 157 -13.61 -16.93 -5.01
CA GLU A 157 -14.84 -16.26 -4.59
C GLU A 157 -14.70 -15.67 -3.17
N CYS A 158 -14.12 -16.44 -2.25
CA CYS A 158 -13.86 -15.98 -0.88
C CYS A 158 -12.80 -14.87 -0.85
N GLU A 159 -11.78 -14.96 -1.71
CA GLU A 159 -10.78 -13.92 -1.90
C GLU A 159 -11.43 -12.59 -2.34
N SER A 160 -12.30 -12.63 -3.36
CA SER A 160 -13.03 -11.44 -3.81
C SER A 160 -13.91 -10.84 -2.72
N ARG A 161 -14.61 -11.64 -1.93
CA ARG A 161 -15.43 -11.13 -0.82
C ARG A 161 -14.57 -10.47 0.26
N TRP A 162 -13.44 -11.08 0.61
CA TRP A 162 -12.50 -10.50 1.59
C TRP A 162 -11.94 -9.16 1.11
N ARG A 163 -11.57 -9.09 -0.17
CA ARG A 163 -11.16 -7.85 -0.83
C ARG A 163 -12.25 -6.79 -0.69
N ASP A 164 -13.47 -7.11 -1.11
CA ASP A 164 -14.59 -6.18 -1.10
C ASP A 164 -14.89 -5.70 0.33
N PHE A 165 -14.89 -6.61 1.31
CA PHE A 165 -15.06 -6.30 2.73
C PHE A 165 -14.00 -5.33 3.26
N LEU A 166 -12.71 -5.65 3.08
CA LEU A 166 -11.62 -4.86 3.64
C LEU A 166 -11.48 -3.51 2.94
N VAL A 167 -11.49 -3.51 1.61
CA VAL A 167 -11.25 -2.31 0.81
C VAL A 167 -12.45 -1.36 0.84
N THR A 168 -13.68 -1.90 0.74
CA THR A 168 -14.90 -1.10 0.58
C THR A 168 -15.60 -0.79 1.89
N TYR A 169 -15.67 -1.75 2.82
CA TYR A 169 -16.57 -1.63 3.97
C TYR A 169 -15.85 -1.34 5.29
N MET A 170 -14.75 -2.03 5.57
CA MET A 170 -14.04 -1.85 6.83
C MET A 170 -13.47 -0.44 6.99
N PHE A 171 -12.93 0.14 5.91
CA PHE A 171 -12.26 1.44 5.96
C PHE A 171 -13.12 2.62 5.47
N SER A 172 -14.32 2.39 4.91
CA SER A 172 -15.12 3.49 4.34
C SER A 172 -15.58 4.52 5.37
N SER A 173 -15.91 4.10 6.59
CA SER A 173 -16.29 5.04 7.65
C SER A 173 -15.16 5.99 8.05
N LEU A 174 -13.90 5.64 7.76
CA LEU A 174 -12.74 6.48 8.05
C LEU A 174 -12.66 7.72 7.15
N GLY A 175 -13.22 7.64 5.92
CA GLY A 175 -13.31 8.77 5.00
C GLY A 175 -14.59 9.60 5.13
N SER A 176 -15.50 9.24 6.04
CA SER A 176 -16.81 9.89 6.19
C SER A 176 -16.70 11.27 6.86
N ILE A 177 -17.60 12.20 6.49
CA ILE A 177 -17.78 13.50 7.17
C ILE A 177 -18.25 13.31 8.62
N SER A 178 -18.94 12.20 8.91
CA SER A 178 -19.35 11.84 10.28
C SER A 178 -18.22 11.26 11.13
N ASN A 179 -17.03 11.02 10.55
CA ASN A 179 -15.90 10.45 11.26
C ASN A 179 -15.32 11.45 12.26
N LYS A 180 -15.46 11.15 13.55
CA LYS A 180 -14.89 11.96 14.64
C LYS A 180 -13.46 11.57 14.99
N LEU A 181 -12.89 10.55 14.35
CA LEU A 181 -11.52 10.11 14.56
C LEU A 181 -10.47 10.98 13.86
N THR A 182 -10.89 11.99 13.10
CA THR A 182 -10.02 12.88 12.30
C THR A 182 -9.36 13.99 13.11
N GLY A 183 -9.72 14.15 14.39
CA GLY A 183 -9.05 15.09 15.30
C GLY A 183 -7.56 14.78 15.47
N GLU A 184 -6.72 15.80 15.59
CA GLU A 184 -5.26 15.66 15.58
C GLU A 184 -4.74 14.69 16.66
N GLU A 185 -5.23 14.80 17.90
CA GLU A 185 -4.86 13.91 19.01
C GLU A 185 -5.30 12.45 18.76
N THR A 186 -6.51 12.23 18.25
CA THR A 186 -7.02 10.90 17.91
C THR A 186 -6.23 10.27 16.77
N MET A 187 -5.91 11.06 15.75
CA MET A 187 -5.08 10.62 14.61
C MET A 187 -3.67 10.27 15.05
N LEU A 188 -3.08 11.04 15.97
CA LEU A 188 -1.78 10.72 16.59
C LEU A 188 -1.83 9.39 17.33
N ALA A 189 -2.88 9.12 18.10
CA ALA A 189 -3.04 7.88 18.86
C ALA A 189 -3.23 6.64 17.96
N MET A 190 -3.96 6.77 16.84
CA MET A 190 -4.20 5.66 15.91
C MET A 190 -3.06 5.42 14.92
N ARG A 191 -2.21 6.42 14.69
CA ARG A 191 -1.15 6.39 13.68
C ARG A 191 -0.30 5.11 13.72
N PRO A 192 0.20 4.62 14.87
CA PRO A 192 1.07 3.45 14.89
C PRO A 192 0.39 2.19 14.31
N ALA A 193 -0.88 1.95 14.66
CA ALA A 193 -1.60 0.75 14.23
C ALA A 193 -1.90 0.77 12.71
N PHE A 194 -2.32 1.92 12.17
CA PHE A 194 -2.54 2.05 10.72
C PHE A 194 -1.23 1.99 9.92
N GLN A 195 -0.14 2.58 10.44
CA GLN A 195 1.17 2.47 9.81
C GLN A 195 1.67 1.03 9.80
N GLN A 196 1.49 0.27 10.90
CA GLN A 196 1.83 -1.16 10.96
C GLN A 196 1.04 -1.98 9.94
N LEU A 197 -0.27 -1.76 9.84
CA LEU A 197 -1.09 -2.43 8.83
C LEU A 197 -0.67 -2.06 7.41
N PHE A 198 -0.41 -0.79 7.13
CA PHE A 198 0.09 -0.35 5.84
C PHE A 198 1.43 -1.01 5.52
N GLN A 199 2.40 -1.01 6.43
CA GLN A 199 3.68 -1.70 6.23
C GLN A 199 3.49 -3.20 5.95
N ARG A 200 2.57 -3.85 6.65
CA ARG A 200 2.22 -5.26 6.41
C ARG A 200 1.66 -5.45 5.01
N ALA A 201 0.73 -4.60 4.59
CA ALA A 201 0.16 -4.59 3.25
C ALA A 201 1.27 -4.44 2.18
N ILE A 202 2.20 -3.50 2.37
CA ILE A 202 3.34 -3.32 1.45
C ILE A 202 4.26 -4.55 1.44
N ARG A 203 4.59 -5.16 2.58
CA ARG A 203 5.43 -6.38 2.62
C ARG A 203 4.80 -7.58 1.92
N MET A 204 3.48 -7.60 1.85
CA MET A 204 2.71 -8.70 1.31
C MET A 204 2.13 -8.38 -0.09
N CYS A 205 2.40 -7.19 -0.64
CA CYS A 205 1.97 -6.71 -1.96
C CYS A 205 2.27 -7.75 -3.06
N SER A 206 3.47 -8.31 -3.03
CA SER A 206 3.95 -9.28 -4.02
C SER A 206 3.37 -10.68 -3.87
N LYS A 207 2.63 -10.94 -2.78
CA LYS A 207 2.02 -12.24 -2.48
C LYS A 207 0.52 -12.27 -2.71
N SER A 208 -0.15 -11.11 -2.66
CA SER A 208 -1.59 -11.02 -2.89
C SER A 208 -1.98 -9.59 -3.28
N ASN A 209 -2.78 -9.48 -4.34
CA ASN A 209 -3.33 -8.21 -4.82
C ASN A 209 -4.25 -7.56 -3.77
N ILE A 210 -4.89 -8.33 -2.89
CA ILE A 210 -5.70 -7.76 -1.79
C ILE A 210 -4.85 -6.86 -0.91
N TRP A 211 -3.62 -7.26 -0.58
CA TRP A 211 -2.75 -6.43 0.24
C TRP A 211 -2.36 -5.14 -0.46
N LEU A 212 -2.14 -5.17 -1.78
CA LEU A 212 -1.91 -3.96 -2.56
C LEU A 212 -3.11 -3.01 -2.45
N GLU A 213 -4.33 -3.51 -2.69
CA GLU A 213 -5.55 -2.70 -2.63
C GLU A 213 -5.86 -2.17 -1.22
N ILE A 214 -5.60 -2.95 -0.17
CA ILE A 214 -5.69 -2.48 1.22
C ILE A 214 -4.72 -1.31 1.44
N GLY A 215 -3.47 -1.44 0.99
CA GLY A 215 -2.48 -0.38 1.08
C GLY A 215 -2.95 0.91 0.41
N GLU A 216 -3.43 0.80 -0.83
CA GLU A 216 -3.96 1.94 -1.59
C GLU A 216 -5.20 2.58 -0.95
N SER A 217 -6.14 1.77 -0.44
CA SER A 217 -7.36 2.24 0.22
C SER A 217 -7.06 2.98 1.52
N LEU A 218 -6.14 2.46 2.34
CA LEU A 218 -5.67 3.13 3.55
C LEU A 218 -5.06 4.49 3.22
N GLN A 219 -4.17 4.53 2.23
CA GLN A 219 -3.49 5.74 1.80
C GLN A 219 -4.44 6.81 1.25
N LYS A 220 -5.47 6.39 0.52
CA LYS A 220 -6.52 7.28 0.00
C LYS A 220 -7.42 7.82 1.11
N SER A 221 -7.79 6.99 2.07
CA SER A 221 -8.77 7.33 3.11
C SER A 221 -8.16 8.17 4.24
N LEU A 222 -6.89 7.95 4.57
CA LEU A 222 -6.21 8.61 5.69
C LEU A 222 -4.82 9.14 5.30
N PRO A 223 -4.72 10.04 4.30
CA PRO A 223 -3.43 10.51 3.79
C PRO A 223 -2.56 11.14 4.88
N SER A 224 -3.17 11.85 5.84
CA SER A 224 -2.47 12.52 6.93
C SER A 224 -1.75 11.58 7.92
N LEU A 225 -2.18 10.32 8.04
CA LEU A 225 -1.48 9.34 8.88
C LEU A 225 -0.12 8.93 8.32
N PHE A 226 0.08 9.15 7.02
CA PHE A 226 1.30 8.77 6.31
C PHE A 226 2.25 9.95 6.07
N ASN A 227 1.92 11.12 6.61
CA ASN A 227 2.74 12.33 6.49
C ASN A 227 3.98 12.31 7.41
N CYS A 228 4.00 11.43 8.42
CA CYS A 228 5.11 11.30 9.37
C CYS A 228 5.33 9.82 9.72
N PHE A 229 6.42 9.22 9.23
CA PHE A 229 6.90 7.93 9.76
C PHE A 229 7.92 8.18 10.87
N ASP A 230 7.66 7.62 12.04
CA ASP A 230 8.54 7.78 13.20
C ASP A 230 9.73 6.79 13.16
N ASN A 231 9.60 5.68 12.41
CA ASN A 231 10.64 4.67 12.27
C ASN A 231 11.23 4.64 10.84
N PRO A 232 12.53 4.96 10.66
CA PRO A 232 13.17 4.96 9.35
C PRO A 232 13.25 3.58 8.70
N ALA A 233 13.33 2.49 9.47
CA ALA A 233 13.36 1.13 8.91
C ALA A 233 12.07 0.78 8.16
N ASP A 234 10.94 1.38 8.57
CA ASP A 234 9.65 1.13 7.94
C ASP A 234 9.52 1.85 6.60
N VAL A 235 10.11 3.04 6.48
CA VAL A 235 10.21 3.77 5.21
C VAL A 235 11.00 2.96 4.18
N LEU A 236 12.10 2.31 4.61
CA LEU A 236 12.97 1.50 3.74
C LEU A 236 12.24 0.28 3.15
N VAL A 237 11.43 -0.42 3.95
CA VAL A 237 10.60 -1.54 3.46
C VAL A 237 9.63 -1.07 2.38
N ILE A 238 9.04 0.11 2.55
CA ILE A 238 8.05 0.64 1.61
C ILE A 238 8.71 1.06 0.30
N ILE A 239 9.91 1.64 0.39
CA ILE A 239 10.74 1.96 -0.78
C ILE A 239 11.06 0.72 -1.61
N GLU A 240 11.22 -0.45 -0.95
CA GLU A 240 11.65 -1.66 -1.63
C GLU A 240 10.60 -2.34 -2.51
N CYS A 241 9.30 -2.28 -2.15
CA CYS A 241 8.21 -2.83 -2.99
C CYS A 241 7.96 -1.88 -4.17
N SER A 242 8.11 -2.35 -5.41
CA SER A 242 7.89 -1.56 -6.65
C SER A 242 6.42 -1.35 -6.98
N ASP A 243 5.55 -2.23 -6.48
CA ASP A 243 4.22 -2.41 -7.07
C ASP A 243 3.15 -1.49 -6.47
N VAL A 244 3.51 -0.74 -5.43
CA VAL A 244 2.59 0.17 -4.75
C VAL A 244 2.69 1.57 -5.34
N LEU A 245 1.55 2.13 -5.72
CA LEU A 245 1.42 3.55 -6.06
C LEU A 245 1.46 4.37 -4.76
N LEU A 246 2.50 5.20 -4.61
CA LEU A 246 2.65 6.07 -3.44
C LEU A 246 1.99 7.42 -3.71
N SER A 247 1.18 7.91 -2.77
CA SER A 247 0.65 9.27 -2.79
C SER A 247 1.75 10.32 -2.69
N GLN A 248 1.48 11.50 -3.25
CA GLN A 248 2.42 12.63 -3.22
C GLN A 248 2.79 13.04 -1.79
N ASP A 249 1.84 12.97 -0.86
CA ASP A 249 2.08 13.30 0.55
C ASP A 249 2.98 12.28 1.25
N PHE A 250 2.81 11.00 0.94
CA PHE A 250 3.73 9.95 1.39
C PHE A 250 5.14 10.19 0.87
N ILE A 251 5.27 10.55 -0.41
CA ILE A 251 6.55 10.83 -1.04
C ILE A 251 7.23 12.08 -0.42
N ARG A 252 6.46 13.09 -0.02
CA ARG A 252 6.96 14.23 0.77
C ARG A 252 7.45 13.81 2.16
N SER A 253 6.70 12.93 2.84
CA SER A 253 7.10 12.38 4.14
C SER A 253 8.40 11.57 4.04
N LEU A 254 8.52 10.78 2.99
CA LEU A 254 9.68 9.95 2.70
C LEU A 254 10.95 10.80 2.48
N SER A 255 10.84 11.89 1.70
CA SER A 255 11.92 12.86 1.55
C SER A 255 12.33 13.52 2.88
N SER A 256 11.33 13.91 3.69
CA SER A 256 11.57 14.51 5.01
C SER A 256 12.21 13.52 5.99
N SER A 257 11.81 12.26 5.93
CA SER A 257 12.34 11.17 6.76
C SER A 257 13.77 10.81 6.37
N TYR A 258 14.09 10.81 5.07
CA TYR A 258 15.47 10.71 4.59
C TYR A 258 16.34 11.80 5.20
N LYS A 259 15.93 13.08 5.08
CA LYS A 259 16.70 14.23 5.61
C LYS A 259 16.99 14.12 7.11
N LYS A 260 16.06 13.58 7.90
CA LYS A 260 16.25 13.36 9.33
C LYS A 260 17.19 12.20 9.65
N ASN A 261 17.27 11.18 8.78
CA ASN A 261 17.95 9.92 9.04
C ASN A 261 19.07 9.60 8.03
N VAL A 262 19.63 10.63 7.38
CA VAL A 262 20.61 10.51 6.28
C VAL A 262 21.74 9.54 6.62
N ASN A 263 22.26 9.56 7.84
CA ASN A 263 23.37 8.70 8.27
C ASN A 263 23.02 7.20 8.28
N GLN A 264 21.77 6.84 8.58
CA GLN A 264 21.31 5.45 8.56
C GLN A 264 21.03 5.01 7.12
N VAL A 265 20.38 5.86 6.32
CA VAL A 265 20.03 5.54 4.93
C VAL A 265 21.26 5.46 4.02
N LYS A 266 22.29 6.28 4.27
CA LYS A 266 23.59 6.24 3.57
C LYS A 266 24.30 4.88 3.63
N THR A 267 23.95 4.00 4.58
CA THR A 267 24.58 2.68 4.65
C THR A 267 24.12 1.72 3.54
N ASN A 268 23.00 2.01 2.85
CA ASN A 268 22.47 1.15 1.80
C ASN A 268 22.17 1.94 0.51
N PHE A 269 23.14 1.99 -0.41
CA PHE A 269 23.04 2.70 -1.67
C PHE A 269 21.82 2.28 -2.53
N SER A 270 21.43 1.00 -2.49
CA SER A 270 20.25 0.51 -3.22
C SER A 270 18.94 1.17 -2.76
N HIS A 271 18.82 1.53 -1.49
CA HIS A 271 17.65 2.23 -0.95
C HIS A 271 17.59 3.67 -1.44
N ILE A 272 18.74 4.34 -1.47
CA ILE A 272 18.86 5.71 -1.99
C ILE A 272 18.39 5.77 -3.45
N LEU A 273 18.83 4.83 -4.28
CA LEU A 273 18.42 4.77 -5.69
C LEU A 273 16.91 4.61 -5.83
N LYS A 274 16.30 3.68 -5.08
CA LYS A 274 14.85 3.50 -5.12
C LYS A 274 14.08 4.75 -4.64
N ILE A 275 14.60 5.48 -3.64
CA ILE A 275 14.01 6.76 -3.21
C ILE A 275 14.04 7.78 -4.35
N ILE A 276 15.18 7.92 -5.03
CA ILE A 276 15.35 8.83 -6.16
C ILE A 276 14.38 8.48 -7.28
N GLU A 277 14.31 7.20 -7.65
CA GLU A 277 13.37 6.70 -8.67
C GLU A 277 11.93 7.06 -8.34
N ARG A 278 11.48 6.80 -7.10
CA ARG A 278 10.13 7.13 -6.65
C ARG A 278 9.83 8.63 -6.71
N LEU A 279 10.78 9.48 -6.29
CA LEU A 279 10.63 10.93 -6.34
C LEU A 279 10.52 11.43 -7.79
N VAL A 280 11.34 10.88 -8.69
CA VAL A 280 11.33 11.25 -10.10
C VAL A 280 10.04 10.82 -10.80
N LEU A 281 9.58 9.57 -10.61
CA LEU A 281 8.30 9.10 -11.14
C LEU A 281 7.11 9.89 -10.60
N ALA A 282 7.25 10.45 -9.40
CA ALA A 282 6.28 11.35 -8.80
C ALA A 282 6.42 12.81 -9.23
N ASN A 283 7.28 13.13 -10.19
CA ASN A 283 7.57 14.49 -10.67
C ASN A 283 8.13 15.44 -9.59
N ARG A 284 8.78 14.91 -8.56
CA ARG A 284 9.46 15.67 -7.49
C ARG A 284 10.96 15.78 -7.75
N ILE A 285 11.30 16.36 -8.89
CA ILE A 285 12.67 16.43 -9.42
C ILE A 285 13.62 17.17 -8.46
N GLY A 286 13.18 18.29 -7.88
CA GLY A 286 13.99 19.07 -6.94
C GLY A 286 14.38 18.30 -5.66
N ASP A 287 13.51 17.45 -5.13
CA ASP A 287 13.83 16.62 -3.96
C ASP A 287 14.75 15.47 -4.31
N ALA A 288 14.53 14.85 -5.47
CA ALA A 288 15.43 13.82 -6.00
C ALA A 288 16.84 14.39 -6.17
N ARG A 289 16.97 15.59 -6.74
CA ARG A 289 18.25 16.30 -6.84
C ARG A 289 18.91 16.50 -5.48
N ASN A 290 18.20 17.00 -4.48
CA ASN A 290 18.80 17.24 -3.15
C ASN A 290 19.39 15.94 -2.56
N ILE A 291 18.68 14.82 -2.70
CA ILE A 291 19.16 13.51 -2.23
C ILE A 291 20.38 13.05 -3.03
N ILE A 292 20.37 13.26 -4.35
CA ILE A 292 21.52 12.99 -5.23
C ILE A 292 22.73 13.81 -4.80
N ASP A 293 22.59 15.12 -4.64
CA ASP A 293 23.68 16.02 -4.22
C ASP A 293 24.26 15.59 -2.85
N ASP A 294 23.41 15.21 -1.89
CA ASP A 294 23.83 14.72 -0.57
C ASP A 294 24.56 13.35 -0.58
N THR A 295 24.42 12.58 -1.67
CA THR A 295 24.90 11.19 -1.78
C THR A 295 26.03 11.01 -2.77
N ILE A 296 26.09 11.83 -3.82
CA ILE A 296 27.14 11.79 -4.84
C ILE A 296 28.53 11.86 -4.18
N ASP A 297 28.75 12.83 -3.28
CA ASP A 297 30.06 13.07 -2.67
C ASP A 297 30.56 11.91 -1.78
N VAL A 298 29.64 11.13 -1.21
CA VAL A 298 29.96 10.05 -0.27
C VAL A 298 30.18 8.71 -0.99
N HIS A 299 29.38 8.41 -2.02
CA HIS A 299 29.34 7.09 -2.67
C HIS A 299 30.09 7.01 -4.01
N PHE A 300 30.35 8.12 -4.70
CA PHE A 300 31.04 8.08 -6.01
C PHE A 300 32.50 7.64 -5.92
N LYS A 301 33.11 7.70 -4.72
CA LYS A 301 34.48 7.22 -4.49
C LYS A 301 34.62 5.70 -4.63
N THR A 302 33.53 4.93 -4.62
CA THR A 302 33.53 3.47 -4.77
C THR A 302 32.85 3.08 -6.08
N ALA A 303 33.62 2.63 -7.07
CA ALA A 303 33.18 2.35 -8.44
C ALA A 303 32.04 1.31 -8.60
N VAL A 304 31.61 0.64 -7.52
CA VAL A 304 30.51 -0.34 -7.52
C VAL A 304 29.13 0.35 -7.64
N ASP A 305 29.03 1.64 -7.32
CA ASP A 305 27.74 2.34 -7.19
C ASP A 305 27.30 3.12 -8.44
N ILE A 306 28.24 3.63 -9.25
CA ILE A 306 27.93 4.43 -10.45
C ILE A 306 27.18 3.62 -11.52
N SER A 307 27.53 2.34 -11.69
CA SER A 307 26.87 1.47 -12.66
C SER A 307 25.38 1.28 -12.36
N THR A 308 25.04 1.08 -11.08
CA THR A 308 23.66 0.88 -10.62
C THR A 308 22.84 2.17 -10.77
N LEU A 309 23.44 3.33 -10.48
CA LEU A 309 22.81 4.63 -10.70
C LEU A 309 22.49 4.87 -12.18
N LEU A 310 23.45 4.61 -13.06
CA LEU A 310 23.25 4.75 -14.51
C LEU A 310 22.19 3.79 -15.05
N GLN A 311 22.20 2.52 -14.60
CA GLN A 311 21.16 1.54 -14.96
C GLN A 311 19.77 1.99 -14.52
N MET A 312 19.65 2.54 -13.31
CA MET A 312 18.40 3.12 -12.83
C MET A 312 17.94 4.25 -13.74
N PHE A 313 18.82 5.20 -14.10
CA PHE A 313 18.42 6.31 -14.98
C PHE A 313 18.07 5.87 -16.40
N ILE A 314 18.79 4.91 -16.98
CA ILE A 314 18.45 4.31 -18.28
C ILE A 314 17.03 3.73 -18.25
N ARG A 315 16.66 3.03 -17.18
CA ARG A 315 15.30 2.50 -17.00
C ARG A 315 14.24 3.58 -16.78
N LEU A 316 14.61 4.65 -16.08
CA LEU A 316 13.70 5.70 -15.59
C LEU A 316 13.35 6.73 -16.66
N CYS A 317 14.31 7.14 -17.48
CA CYS A 317 14.13 8.18 -18.48
C CYS A 317 12.94 7.92 -19.45
N PRO A 318 12.70 6.70 -19.96
CA PRO A 318 11.54 6.43 -20.82
C PRO A 318 10.18 6.56 -20.10
N GLN A 319 10.16 6.44 -18.77
CA GLN A 319 8.96 6.50 -17.95
C GLN A 319 8.60 7.93 -17.50
N LEU A 320 9.47 8.91 -17.81
CA LEU A 320 9.27 10.30 -17.40
C LEU A 320 8.09 10.94 -18.12
N ASN A 321 7.25 11.59 -17.31
CA ASN A 321 6.24 12.51 -17.81
C ASN A 321 6.91 13.60 -18.66
N VAL A 322 6.39 13.81 -19.87
CA VAL A 322 6.87 14.77 -20.87
C VAL A 322 7.07 16.16 -20.28
N ASP A 323 6.13 16.61 -19.44
CA ASP A 323 6.15 17.95 -18.84
C ASP A 323 7.36 18.20 -17.93
N TYR A 324 7.91 17.14 -17.34
CA TYR A 324 9.01 17.21 -16.37
C TYR A 324 10.37 16.81 -16.92
N ARG A 325 10.44 16.40 -18.20
CA ARG A 325 11.71 15.98 -18.83
C ARG A 325 12.75 17.09 -18.88
N ASN A 326 12.32 18.32 -19.15
CA ASN A 326 13.20 19.50 -19.15
C ASN A 326 13.80 19.72 -17.75
N GLU A 327 12.95 19.72 -16.72
CA GLU A 327 13.38 19.92 -15.34
C GLU A 327 14.33 18.79 -14.89
N PHE A 328 14.01 17.55 -15.23
CA PHE A 328 14.84 16.38 -14.95
C PHE A 328 16.22 16.48 -15.62
N CYS A 329 16.27 16.84 -16.90
CA CYS A 329 17.52 17.08 -17.61
C CYS A 329 18.36 18.17 -16.94
N ASP A 330 17.71 19.27 -16.55
CA ASP A 330 18.37 20.45 -15.97
C ASP A 330 18.95 20.21 -14.59
N GLN A 331 18.15 19.58 -13.74
CA GLN A 331 18.43 19.52 -12.32
C GLN A 331 19.19 18.25 -11.93
N ILE A 332 19.06 17.17 -12.71
CA ILE A 332 19.64 15.87 -12.37
C ILE A 332 20.69 15.46 -13.40
N ILE A 333 20.31 15.37 -14.68
CA ILE A 333 21.18 14.77 -15.70
C ILE A 333 22.38 15.65 -16.02
N PHE A 334 22.18 16.96 -16.18
CA PHE A 334 23.26 17.88 -16.54
C PHE A 334 24.33 18.01 -15.45
N PRO A 335 23.99 18.19 -14.15
CA PRO A 335 25.00 18.17 -13.09
C PRO A 335 25.72 16.82 -12.98
N LEU A 336 24.97 15.71 -13.12
CA LEU A 336 25.53 14.37 -13.06
C LEU A 336 26.50 14.10 -14.23
N SER A 337 26.17 14.56 -15.44
CA SER A 337 27.03 14.36 -16.60
C SER A 337 28.37 15.08 -16.45
N ILE A 338 28.37 16.30 -15.90
CA ILE A 338 29.59 17.05 -15.58
C ILE A 338 30.46 16.28 -14.57
N ASN A 339 29.85 15.78 -13.49
CA ASN A 339 30.55 15.02 -12.45
C ASN A 339 31.10 13.69 -12.97
N LEU A 340 30.31 12.93 -13.72
CA LEU A 340 30.74 11.67 -14.33
C LEU A 340 31.86 11.86 -15.35
N ALA A 341 31.91 13.03 -15.98
CA ALA A 341 32.91 13.36 -16.98
C ALA A 341 34.23 13.86 -16.38
N SER A 342 34.24 14.38 -15.15
CA SER A 342 35.45 14.81 -14.45
C SER A 342 36.21 13.65 -13.79
N GLU A 343 35.53 12.54 -13.48
CA GLU A 343 36.18 11.36 -12.92
C GLU A 343 36.87 10.50 -14.00
N LYS A 344 38.04 9.92 -13.65
CA LYS A 344 38.68 8.83 -14.41
C LYS A 344 37.81 7.58 -14.34
N CYS A 345 36.72 7.57 -15.11
CA CYS A 345 35.76 6.49 -15.12
C CYS A 345 36.41 5.18 -15.59
N ASN A 346 35.97 4.06 -15.01
CA ASN A 346 36.45 2.74 -15.37
C ASN A 346 36.04 2.40 -16.82
N LYS A 347 36.92 1.82 -17.64
CA LYS A 347 36.59 1.38 -19.01
C LYS A 347 35.35 0.49 -19.09
N LYS A 348 35.03 -0.23 -18.00
CA LYS A 348 33.83 -1.06 -17.87
C LYS A 348 32.50 -0.28 -17.92
N LEU A 349 32.49 1.03 -17.64
CA LEU A 349 31.28 1.86 -17.65
C LEU A 349 30.95 2.45 -19.03
N ALA A 350 31.86 2.34 -20.00
CA ALA A 350 31.71 2.99 -21.30
C ALA A 350 30.44 2.59 -22.08
N PRO A 351 30.04 1.30 -22.15
CA PRO A 351 28.79 0.91 -22.81
C PRO A 351 27.58 1.53 -22.11
N LEU A 352 27.57 1.51 -20.79
CA LEU A 352 26.47 2.02 -19.97
C LEU A 352 26.29 3.54 -20.13
N LEU A 353 27.38 4.29 -20.24
CA LEU A 353 27.36 5.73 -20.48
C LEU A 353 26.84 6.06 -21.89
N PHE A 354 27.11 5.20 -22.86
CA PHE A 354 26.59 5.34 -24.22
C PHE A 354 25.08 5.07 -24.25
N ASP A 355 24.63 3.97 -23.65
CA ASP A 355 23.19 3.66 -23.51
C ASP A 355 22.47 4.80 -22.81
N PHE A 356 23.08 5.35 -21.76
CA PHE A 356 22.53 6.51 -21.06
C PHE A 356 22.45 7.75 -21.95
N ALA A 357 23.48 8.05 -22.75
CA ALA A 357 23.46 9.18 -23.69
C ALA A 357 22.33 9.04 -24.73
N LEU A 358 22.09 7.82 -25.25
CA LEU A 358 20.98 7.56 -26.18
C LEU A 358 19.64 7.84 -25.52
N VAL A 359 19.42 7.29 -24.32
CA VAL A 359 18.15 7.45 -23.62
C VAL A 359 17.93 8.91 -23.18
N ILE A 360 18.99 9.68 -22.92
CA ILE A 360 18.89 11.13 -22.69
C ILE A 360 18.37 11.84 -23.95
N LEU A 361 18.90 11.50 -25.13
CA LEU A 361 18.43 12.09 -26.40
C LEU A 361 16.95 11.76 -26.65
N ASP A 362 16.52 10.55 -26.30
CA ASP A 362 15.12 10.11 -26.40
C ASP A 362 14.15 10.91 -25.50
N LEU A 363 14.65 11.67 -24.53
CA LEU A 363 13.81 12.59 -23.75
C LEU A 363 13.21 13.70 -24.64
N ASN A 364 13.83 14.00 -25.78
CA ASN A 364 13.40 14.98 -26.76
C ASN A 364 13.20 16.39 -26.15
N VAL A 365 14.24 16.87 -25.48
CA VAL A 365 14.26 18.19 -24.82
C VAL A 365 15.50 18.98 -25.22
N ILE A 366 15.39 20.32 -25.26
CA ILE A 366 16.42 21.24 -25.78
C ILE A 366 17.81 20.97 -25.20
N LYS A 367 17.89 20.62 -23.92
CA LYS A 367 19.18 20.39 -23.22
C LYS A 367 19.68 18.95 -23.24
N ALA A 368 18.88 17.99 -23.69
CA ALA A 368 19.32 16.59 -23.82
C ALA A 368 20.56 16.44 -24.73
N PRO A 369 20.64 17.10 -25.91
CA PRO A 369 21.85 17.13 -26.73
C PRO A 369 23.09 17.56 -25.96
N LYS A 370 23.00 18.68 -25.21
CA LYS A 370 24.12 19.20 -24.42
C LYS A 370 24.57 18.22 -23.34
N CYS A 371 23.63 17.56 -22.67
CA CYS A 371 23.92 16.55 -21.66
C CYS A 371 24.64 15.33 -22.25
N ALA A 372 24.16 14.83 -23.39
CA ALA A 372 24.77 13.70 -24.10
C ALA A 372 26.19 14.03 -24.58
N LEU A 373 26.42 15.25 -25.09
CA LEU A 373 27.75 15.70 -25.51
C LEU A 373 28.75 15.73 -24.34
N GLU A 374 28.36 16.24 -23.18
CA GLU A 374 29.21 16.26 -21.97
C GLU A 374 29.66 14.85 -21.55
N LEU A 375 28.78 13.85 -21.69
CA LEU A 375 29.10 12.44 -21.40
C LEU A 375 30.07 11.84 -22.42
N LEU A 376 29.91 12.17 -23.70
CA LEU A 376 30.64 11.56 -24.82
C LEU A 376 31.99 12.21 -25.09
N GLU A 377 32.11 13.54 -24.96
CA GLU A 377 33.30 14.29 -25.42
C GLU A 377 34.48 14.24 -24.44
N LYS A 378 34.21 14.12 -23.13
CA LYS A 378 35.25 14.13 -22.09
C LYS A 378 35.93 12.78 -21.88
N LYS A 379 35.64 11.78 -22.74
CA LYS A 379 35.78 10.37 -22.39
C LYS A 379 36.52 9.58 -23.49
N GLU A 380 37.81 9.29 -23.28
CA GLU A 380 38.67 8.50 -24.18
C GLU A 380 38.44 6.97 -24.12
N TYR A 381 37.20 6.49 -24.26
CA TYR A 381 36.91 5.05 -24.14
C TYR A 381 36.95 4.34 -25.49
N TYR A 382 37.71 3.25 -25.56
CA TYR A 382 37.73 2.33 -26.68
C TYR A 382 36.62 1.28 -26.48
N PRO A 383 35.74 0.98 -27.47
CA PRO A 383 35.87 1.24 -28.92
C PRO A 383 35.17 2.53 -29.41
N TRP A 384 34.65 3.37 -28.51
CA TRP A 384 33.83 4.54 -28.85
C TRP A 384 34.62 5.78 -29.27
N LYS A 385 35.95 5.79 -29.15
CA LYS A 385 36.81 6.91 -29.56
C LYS A 385 36.59 7.35 -31.02
N GLU A 386 36.18 6.43 -31.90
CA GLU A 386 35.89 6.73 -33.31
C GLU A 386 34.43 7.12 -33.58
N LEU A 387 33.49 6.67 -32.73
CA LEU A 387 32.05 6.91 -32.88
C LEU A 387 31.58 8.13 -32.11
N ALA A 388 32.13 8.38 -30.92
CA ALA A 388 31.77 9.52 -30.08
C ALA A 388 31.94 10.87 -30.79
N PRO A 389 33.01 11.14 -31.58
CA PRO A 389 33.10 12.37 -32.36
C PRO A 389 32.04 12.48 -33.47
N LYS A 390 31.65 11.36 -34.10
CA LYS A 390 30.63 11.33 -35.15
C LYS A 390 29.23 11.54 -34.57
N PHE A 391 28.92 10.88 -33.45
CA PHE A 391 27.69 11.09 -32.69
C PHE A 391 27.63 12.50 -32.12
N ALA A 392 28.73 13.01 -31.55
CA ALA A 392 28.79 14.38 -31.06
C ALA A 392 28.57 15.40 -32.18
N HIS A 393 29.15 15.16 -33.36
CA HIS A 393 28.88 15.98 -34.54
C HIS A 393 27.40 15.94 -34.94
N LEU A 394 26.80 14.75 -35.02
CA LEU A 394 25.37 14.57 -35.33
C LEU A 394 24.48 15.32 -34.32
N ILE A 395 24.74 15.13 -33.02
CA ILE A 395 23.98 15.77 -31.94
C ILE A 395 24.11 17.30 -32.03
N ARG A 396 25.31 17.83 -32.29
CA ARG A 396 25.52 19.28 -32.47
C ARG A 396 24.78 19.81 -33.70
N SER A 397 24.78 19.06 -34.80
CA SER A 397 24.04 19.40 -36.02
C SER A 397 22.52 19.41 -35.78
N CYS A 398 21.99 18.45 -35.00
CA CYS A 398 20.57 18.42 -34.65
C CYS A 398 20.19 19.51 -33.62
N ALA A 399 21.01 19.74 -32.60
CA ALA A 399 20.77 20.79 -31.60
C ALA A 399 20.82 22.21 -32.21
N ALA A 400 21.62 22.40 -33.25
CA ALA A 400 21.66 23.65 -34.00
C ALA A 400 20.38 23.89 -34.81
N TYR A 401 19.60 22.86 -35.14
CA TYR A 401 18.31 22.97 -35.82
C TYR A 401 17.17 23.39 -34.89
N ASP A 402 17.16 22.92 -33.63
CA ASP A 402 16.12 23.26 -32.64
C ASP A 402 16.30 24.66 -32.00
N ILE A 403 17.46 25.30 -32.18
CA ILE A 403 17.75 26.68 -31.71
C ILE A 403 17.36 27.73 -32.77
N ILE A 404 16.98 27.31 -33.97
CA ILE A 404 16.48 28.24 -35.00
C ILE A 404 15.05 28.62 -34.61
N ASP A 405 14.87 29.82 -34.05
CA ASP A 405 13.55 30.44 -33.85
C ASP A 405 12.78 30.31 -35.17
N SER A 406 11.61 29.67 -35.10
CA SER A 406 10.76 29.37 -36.25
C SER A 406 10.16 30.61 -36.94
N GLU A 407 10.59 31.82 -36.57
CA GLU A 407 10.04 33.07 -37.10
C GLU A 407 10.97 33.85 -38.04
N ASP A 408 12.28 33.58 -38.15
CA ASP A 408 13.15 34.54 -38.87
C ASP A 408 13.95 34.06 -40.09
N HIS A 409 13.99 32.77 -40.45
CA HIS A 409 14.78 32.34 -41.63
C HIS A 409 14.04 31.41 -42.60
N PHE A 410 13.02 31.96 -43.26
CA PHE A 410 12.62 31.53 -44.62
C PHE A 410 13.27 32.36 -45.74
N ALA A 411 14.19 33.29 -45.41
CA ALA A 411 14.74 34.21 -46.40
C ALA A 411 15.94 33.66 -47.22
N ASP A 412 16.75 32.74 -46.68
CA ASP A 412 18.09 32.49 -47.26
C ASP A 412 18.42 31.01 -47.60
N ILE A 413 17.43 30.22 -48.02
CA ILE A 413 17.70 28.95 -48.73
C ILE A 413 17.28 29.10 -50.19
N ASN A 414 18.04 29.94 -50.89
CA ASN A 414 18.20 29.94 -52.34
C ASN A 414 19.61 30.48 -52.61
N TYR A 415 20.65 29.66 -52.39
CA TYR A 415 21.94 29.70 -53.11
C TYR A 415 22.92 28.71 -52.45
N LEU A 416 22.95 27.48 -52.96
CA LEU A 416 24.13 26.75 -53.46
C LEU A 416 23.81 25.26 -53.66
#